data_AF-A0A972G386-F1
#
_entry.id   AF-A0A972G386-F1
#
_cell.length_a   1.000
_cell.length_b   1.000
_cell.length_c   1.000
_cell.angle_alpha   90.00
_cell.angle_beta   90.00
_cell.angle_gamma   90.00
#
_symmetry.space_group_name_H-M   'P 1'
#
loop_
_entity.id
_entity.type
_entity.pdbx_description
1 polymer ?
#
loop_
_entity_poly.entity_id
_entity_poly.type
_entity_poly.pdbx_seq_one_letter_code
_entity_poly.pdbx_strand_id
1 'polypeptide(L)'
;MEKKSKRLVWKFLRSSKTTKFGSLELSPGLTLHLEPLVTEVWDRTRVYLETRYEHLAVDPDILGGEPILKGTRITCQSVLGRIEGGETLGDLVEDYPEISKEAFEVALVYAKAHPPRGRPSAGKPWRNAA
;
A
#
# COMPACT_ATOMS: atom_id res chain seq x y z
N MET A 1 -3.53 -24.70 7.90
CA MET A 1 -3.90 -23.61 8.82
C MET A 1 -5.41 -23.48 8.89
N GLU A 2 -6.00 -23.80 10.04
CA GLU A 2 -7.44 -23.85 10.28
C GLU A 2 -8.09 -22.45 10.19
N LYS A 3 -9.31 -22.35 9.67
CA LYS A 3 -10.04 -21.06 9.50
C LYS A 3 -10.19 -20.28 10.82
N LYS A 4 -10.13 -20.95 11.97
CA LYS A 4 -10.18 -20.33 13.31
C LYS A 4 -8.96 -19.46 13.62
N SER A 5 -7.76 -19.91 13.26
CA SER A 5 -6.51 -19.21 13.60
C SER A 5 -6.40 -17.86 12.88
N LYS A 6 -6.79 -17.80 11.59
CA LYS A 6 -6.84 -16.53 10.83
C LYS A 6 -7.76 -15.50 11.48
N ARG A 7 -8.92 -15.94 11.96
CA ARG A 7 -9.92 -15.05 12.60
C ARG A 7 -9.42 -14.51 13.94
N LEU A 8 -8.66 -15.31 14.70
CA LEU A 8 -8.05 -14.88 15.96
C LEU A 8 -6.97 -13.83 15.73
N VAL A 9 -6.05 -14.08 14.78
CA VAL A 9 -5.04 -13.09 14.38
C VAL A 9 -5.69 -11.80 13.92
N TRP A 10 -6.71 -11.88 13.06
CA TRP A 10 -7.39 -10.69 12.55
C TRP A 10 -8.13 -9.90 13.64
N LYS A 11 -8.77 -10.59 14.61
CA LYS A 11 -9.39 -9.95 15.79
C LYS A 11 -8.35 -9.27 16.68
N PHE A 12 -7.21 -9.94 16.92
CA PHE A 12 -6.12 -9.40 17.71
C PHE A 12 -5.58 -8.12 17.09
N LEU A 13 -5.18 -8.17 15.81
CA LEU A 13 -4.67 -7.03 15.05
C LEU A 13 -5.66 -5.85 15.00
N ARG A 14 -6.97 -6.13 14.90
CA ARG A 14 -8.00 -5.07 14.89
C ARG A 14 -8.24 -4.46 16.26
N SER A 15 -8.03 -5.20 17.36
CA SER A 15 -8.20 -4.68 18.72
C SER A 15 -6.97 -3.94 19.24
N SER A 16 -5.78 -4.29 18.74
CA SER A 16 -4.52 -3.65 19.10
C SER A 16 -4.43 -2.28 18.42
N LYS A 17 -4.89 -1.23 19.10
CA LYS A 17 -4.60 0.17 18.76
C LYS A 17 -3.16 0.58 19.12
N THR A 18 -2.29 -0.38 19.43
CA THR A 18 -0.98 -0.14 20.05
C THR A 18 0.16 -0.30 19.07
N THR A 19 1.20 0.50 19.28
CA THR A 19 2.47 0.54 18.54
C THR A 19 3.40 -0.63 18.89
N LYS A 20 3.09 -1.43 19.92
CA LYS A 20 3.90 -2.60 20.34
C LYS A 20 3.19 -3.91 19.99
N PHE A 21 3.75 -4.68 19.08
CA PHE A 21 3.22 -5.96 18.61
C PHE A 21 3.90 -7.10 19.39
N GLY A 22 3.43 -7.36 20.61
CA GLY A 22 3.95 -8.44 21.47
C GLY A 22 3.80 -9.86 20.90
N SER A 23 4.06 -10.87 21.73
CA SER A 23 3.81 -12.27 21.39
C SER A 23 2.33 -12.64 21.51
N LEU A 24 1.82 -13.45 20.58
CA LEU A 24 0.46 -13.97 20.56
C LEU A 24 0.49 -15.51 20.58
N GLU A 25 -0.05 -16.13 21.63
CA GLU A 25 -0.28 -17.57 21.66
C GLU A 25 -1.52 -17.92 20.81
N LEU A 26 -1.34 -18.66 19.73
CA LEU A 26 -2.41 -19.05 18.80
C LEU A 26 -3.14 -20.32 19.24
N SER A 27 -2.39 -21.24 19.87
CA SER A 27 -2.84 -22.52 20.42
C SER A 27 -1.79 -23.01 21.41
N PRO A 28 -2.09 -23.99 22.29
CA PRO A 28 -1.10 -24.54 23.20
C PRO A 28 0.17 -24.95 22.46
N GLY A 29 1.30 -24.32 22.81
CA GLY A 29 2.62 -24.56 22.21
C GLY A 29 2.91 -23.84 20.89
N LEU A 30 2.03 -22.95 20.40
CA LEU A 30 2.26 -22.16 19.19
C LEU A 30 2.20 -20.65 19.51
N THR A 31 3.37 -20.04 19.66
CA THR A 31 3.51 -18.60 19.91
C THR A 31 4.00 -17.88 18.65
N LEU A 32 3.26 -16.86 18.22
CA LEU A 32 3.68 -15.94 17.17
C LEU A 32 4.36 -14.72 17.79
N HIS A 33 5.61 -14.48 17.42
CA HIS A 33 6.30 -13.23 17.74
C HIS A 33 6.02 -12.22 16.64
N LEU A 34 5.13 -11.26 16.90
CA LEU A 34 4.67 -10.33 15.87
C LEU A 34 5.63 -9.16 15.67
N GLU A 35 6.35 -8.73 16.72
CA GLU A 35 7.29 -7.61 16.66
C GLU A 35 8.22 -7.68 15.43
N PRO A 36 9.06 -8.73 15.22
CA PRO A 36 9.97 -8.77 14.08
C PRO A 36 9.25 -8.83 12.72
N LEU A 37 8.00 -9.26 12.69
CA LEU A 37 7.22 -9.39 11.46
C LEU A 37 6.58 -8.07 11.04
N VAL A 38 6.30 -7.19 12.00
CA VAL A 38 5.47 -6.00 11.77
C VAL A 38 6.30 -4.72 11.78
N THR A 39 7.44 -4.66 12.46
CA THR A 39 8.25 -3.43 12.59
C THR A 39 8.52 -2.75 11.25
N GLU A 40 9.07 -3.45 10.26
CA GLU A 40 9.41 -2.85 8.95
C GLU A 40 8.18 -2.33 8.19
N VAL A 41 7.05 -3.06 8.25
CA VAL A 41 5.79 -2.63 7.63
C VAL A 41 5.23 -1.42 8.38
N TRP A 42 5.31 -1.43 9.70
CA TRP A 42 4.78 -0.39 10.56
C TRP A 42 5.52 0.93 10.40
N ASP A 43 6.86 0.88 10.33
CA ASP A 43 7.69 2.07 10.15
C ASP A 43 7.39 2.75 8.81
N ARG A 44 7.32 1.97 7.71
CA ARG A 44 6.89 2.49 6.40
C ARG A 44 5.49 3.07 6.42
N THR A 45 4.56 2.40 7.10
CA THR A 45 3.17 2.85 7.21
C THR A 45 3.07 4.14 8.01
N ARG A 46 3.85 4.28 9.09
CA ARG A 46 3.88 5.50 9.91
C ARG A 46 4.35 6.69 9.08
N VAL A 47 5.50 6.56 8.42
CA VAL A 47 6.04 7.62 7.54
C VAL A 47 4.98 8.03 6.51
N TYR A 48 4.37 7.06 5.83
CA TYR A 48 3.28 7.35 4.89
C TYR A 48 2.11 8.12 5.52
N LEU A 49 1.62 7.71 6.70
CA LEU A 49 0.47 8.36 7.33
C LEU A 49 0.77 9.80 7.74
N GLU A 50 2.01 10.08 8.16
CA GLU A 50 2.46 11.39 8.60
C GLU A 50 2.70 12.34 7.42
N THR A 51 3.35 11.87 6.35
CA THR A 51 3.85 12.76 5.28
C THR A 51 3.04 12.70 3.97
N ARG A 52 2.04 11.83 3.84
CA ARG A 52 1.29 11.66 2.56
C ARG A 52 0.72 12.94 1.96
N TYR A 53 0.23 13.88 2.78
CA TYR A 53 -0.35 15.14 2.28
C TYR A 53 0.70 16.18 1.88
N GLU A 54 1.94 15.97 2.29
CA GLU A 54 3.07 16.80 1.90
C GLU A 54 3.56 16.40 0.50
N HIS A 55 3.58 15.08 0.22
CA HIS A 55 4.13 14.53 -1.03
C HIS A 55 3.09 14.20 -2.11
N LEU A 56 1.84 13.92 -1.74
CA LEU A 56 0.79 13.56 -2.71
C LEU A 56 -0.26 14.66 -2.82
N ALA A 57 -0.74 14.85 -4.04
CA ALA A 57 -1.88 15.72 -4.36
C ALA A 57 -2.95 14.93 -5.09
N VAL A 58 -4.22 15.29 -4.86
CA VAL A 58 -5.38 14.76 -5.57
C VAL A 58 -6.22 15.95 -5.98
N ASP A 59 -6.35 16.16 -7.29
CA ASP A 59 -7.09 17.27 -7.85
C ASP A 59 -7.95 16.75 -9.03
N PRO A 60 -9.29 16.86 -8.97
CA PRO A 60 -10.18 16.44 -10.07
C PRO A 60 -9.81 17.03 -11.43
N ASP A 61 -9.23 18.23 -11.46
CA ASP A 61 -8.84 18.93 -12.69
C ASP A 61 -7.49 18.43 -13.24
N ILE A 62 -6.73 17.66 -12.45
CA ILE A 62 -5.45 17.06 -12.84
C ILE A 62 -5.60 15.55 -12.97
N LEU A 63 -5.47 15.04 -14.19
CA LEU A 63 -5.57 13.60 -14.51
C LEU A 63 -6.86 12.95 -13.96
N GLY A 64 -7.95 13.71 -13.87
CA GLY A 64 -9.26 13.21 -13.41
C GLY A 64 -9.30 12.84 -11.92
N GLY A 65 -8.44 13.45 -11.09
CA GLY A 65 -8.34 13.13 -9.67
C GLY A 65 -7.48 11.90 -9.37
N GLU A 66 -6.67 11.44 -10.32
CA GLU A 66 -5.67 10.42 -10.04
C GLU A 66 -4.60 10.98 -9.09
N PRO A 67 -4.24 10.28 -8.00
CA PRO A 67 -3.20 10.73 -7.08
C PRO A 67 -1.83 10.85 -7.75
N ILE A 68 -1.25 12.04 -7.62
CA ILE A 68 0.04 12.43 -8.20
C ILE A 68 1.05 12.82 -7.13
N LEU A 69 2.33 12.69 -7.48
CA LEU A 69 3.39 13.37 -6.75
C LEU A 69 3.22 14.88 -6.89
N LYS A 70 3.16 15.58 -5.75
CA LYS A 70 2.83 17.01 -5.67
C LYS A 70 3.80 17.84 -6.51
N GLY A 71 3.24 18.77 -7.30
CA GLY A 71 4.03 19.61 -8.20
C GLY A 71 4.42 18.95 -9.52
N THR A 72 4.03 17.69 -9.75
CA THR A 72 4.31 16.95 -10.99
C THR A 72 3.02 16.41 -11.60
N ARG A 73 3.12 15.73 -12.75
CA ARG A 73 2.03 14.93 -13.33
C ARG A 73 2.32 13.42 -13.29
N ILE A 74 3.23 12.99 -12.42
CA ILE A 74 3.61 11.59 -12.24
C ILE A 74 2.65 10.95 -11.24
N THR A 75 1.92 9.92 -11.67
CA THR A 75 0.93 9.25 -10.82
C THR A 75 1.58 8.21 -9.91
N CYS A 76 0.98 7.95 -8.75
CA CYS A 76 1.43 6.90 -7.85
C CYS A 76 1.46 5.51 -8.54
N GLN A 77 0.47 5.24 -9.41
CA GLN A 77 0.41 4.00 -10.18
C GLN A 77 1.52 3.89 -11.21
N SER A 78 1.93 5.00 -11.82
CA SER A 78 3.06 5.03 -12.76
C SER A 78 4.36 4.61 -12.05
N VAL A 79 4.60 5.17 -10.86
CA VAL A 79 5.76 4.83 -10.02
C VAL A 79 5.76 3.34 -9.68
N LEU A 80 4.62 2.80 -9.25
CA LEU A 80 4.50 1.36 -8.97
C LEU A 80 4.78 0.51 -10.21
N GLY A 81 4.23 0.88 -11.37
CA GLY A 81 4.43 0.15 -12.62
C GLY A 81 5.89 0.11 -13.06
N ARG A 82 6.66 1.18 -12.84
CA ARG A 82 8.11 1.22 -13.13
C ARG A 82 8.91 0.29 -12.21
N ILE A 83 8.62 0.31 -10.90
CA ILE A 83 9.23 -0.62 -9.95
C ILE A 83 8.88 -2.08 -10.28
N GLU A 84 7.63 -2.36 -10.65
CA GLU A 84 7.22 -3.69 -11.11
C GLU A 84 7.86 -4.08 -12.45
N GLY A 85 8.22 -3.09 -13.27
CA GLY A 85 9.01 -3.22 -14.49
C GLY A 85 10.50 -3.50 -14.26
N GLY A 86 10.96 -3.50 -13.00
CA GLY A 86 12.33 -3.84 -12.62
C GLY A 86 13.22 -2.66 -12.29
N GLU A 87 12.70 -1.43 -12.35
CA GLU A 87 13.44 -0.25 -11.90
C GLU A 87 13.53 -0.19 -10.37
N THR A 88 14.56 0.49 -9.87
CA THR A 88 14.77 0.75 -8.46
C THR A 88 14.33 2.17 -8.09
N LEU A 89 14.16 2.42 -6.78
CA LEU A 89 13.95 3.78 -6.29
C LEU A 89 15.14 4.71 -6.59
N GLY A 90 16.35 4.15 -6.73
CA GLY A 90 17.53 4.92 -7.12
C GLY A 90 17.38 5.46 -8.55
N ASP A 91 17.01 4.58 -9.49
CA ASP A 91 16.81 4.93 -10.89
C ASP A 91 15.76 6.04 -11.05
N LEU A 92 14.67 5.97 -10.28
CA LEU A 92 13.63 7.02 -10.29
C LEU A 92 14.14 8.37 -9.77
N VAL A 93 15.00 8.38 -8.76
CA VAL A 93 15.59 9.61 -8.22
C VAL A 93 16.65 10.17 -9.17
N GLU A 94 17.37 9.32 -9.90
CA GLU A 94 18.30 9.74 -10.94
C GLU A 94 17.58 10.37 -12.14
N ASP A 95 16.45 9.79 -12.55
CA ASP A 95 15.60 10.32 -13.63
C ASP A 95 14.91 11.63 -13.25
N TYR A 96 14.55 11.80 -11.97
CA TYR A 96 13.80 12.94 -11.45
C TYR A 96 14.46 13.53 -10.18
N PRO A 97 15.60 14.22 -10.32
CA PRO A 97 16.39 14.72 -9.19
C PRO A 97 15.65 15.79 -8.35
N GLU A 98 14.62 16.43 -8.90
CA GLU A 98 13.75 17.38 -8.21
C GLU A 98 12.74 16.71 -7.26
N ILE A 99 12.54 15.39 -7.37
CA ILE A 99 11.59 14.62 -6.56
C ILE A 99 12.36 13.91 -5.45
N SER A 100 11.96 14.14 -4.19
CA SER A 100 12.61 13.45 -3.08
C SER A 100 12.32 11.96 -3.09
N LYS A 101 13.29 11.16 -2.63
CA LYS A 101 13.13 9.72 -2.45
C LYS A 101 11.93 9.38 -1.57
N GLU A 102 11.67 10.17 -0.52
CA GLU A 102 10.51 9.98 0.36
C GLU A 102 9.19 10.11 -0.40
N ALA A 103 9.11 11.03 -1.37
CA ALA A 103 7.91 11.20 -2.17
C ALA A 103 7.59 9.93 -2.99
N PHE A 104 8.63 9.31 -3.59
CA PHE A 104 8.48 8.02 -4.27
C PHE A 104 8.08 6.88 -3.33
N GLU A 105 8.68 6.81 -2.14
CA GLU A 105 8.32 5.80 -1.13
C GLU A 105 6.85 5.91 -0.70
N VAL A 106 6.39 7.14 -0.43
CA VAL A 106 4.99 7.45 -0.09
C VAL A 106 4.05 7.07 -1.24
N ALA A 107 4.42 7.40 -2.49
CA ALA A 107 3.65 7.03 -3.67
C ALA A 107 3.53 5.50 -3.85
N LEU A 108 4.61 4.75 -3.60
CA LEU A 108 4.58 3.28 -3.64
C LEU A 108 3.65 2.68 -2.59
N VAL A 109 3.70 3.19 -1.35
CA VAL A 109 2.79 2.75 -0.29
C VAL A 109 1.34 3.04 -0.68
N TYR A 110 1.07 4.24 -1.23
CA TYR A 110 -0.25 4.59 -1.72
C TYR A 110 -0.75 3.63 -2.79
N ALA A 111 0.04 3.40 -3.84
CA ALA A 111 -0.34 2.60 -4.99
C ALA A 111 -0.64 1.13 -4.61
N LYS A 112 0.20 0.54 -3.75
CA LYS A 112 -0.03 -0.83 -3.22
C LYS A 112 -1.28 -0.93 -2.37
N ALA A 113 -1.62 0.12 -1.61
CA ALA A 113 -2.83 0.17 -0.80
C ALA A 113 -4.10 0.42 -1.65
N HIS A 114 -3.97 1.04 -2.82
CA HIS A 114 -5.07 1.41 -3.71
C HIS A 114 -4.86 0.86 -5.12
N PRO A 115 -4.89 -0.48 -5.31
CA PRO A 115 -4.74 -1.05 -6.63
C PRO A 115 -5.86 -0.55 -7.56
N PRO A 116 -5.55 -0.30 -8.85
CA PRO A 116 -6.54 0.17 -9.80
C PRO A 116 -7.69 -0.82 -9.85
N ARG A 117 -8.91 -0.29 -9.75
CA ARG A 117 -10.10 -1.10 -9.95
C ARG A 117 -10.08 -1.55 -11.40
N GLY A 118 -9.78 -2.83 -11.63
CA GLY A 118 -9.85 -3.41 -12.96
C GLY A 118 -11.21 -3.12 -13.60
N ARG A 119 -11.26 -3.17 -14.94
CA ARG A 119 -12.53 -3.04 -15.67
C ARG A 119 -13.57 -3.89 -14.94
N PRO A 120 -14.66 -3.29 -14.42
CA PRO A 120 -15.69 -4.06 -13.76
C PRO A 120 -16.04 -5.24 -14.66
N SER A 121 -16.19 -6.42 -14.07
CA SER A 121 -16.78 -7.54 -14.78
C SER A 121 -18.21 -7.14 -15.15
N ALA A 122 -18.37 -6.36 -16.22
CA ALA A 122 -19.61 -6.25 -16.95
C ALA A 122 -19.90 -7.70 -17.29
N GLY A 123 -20.85 -8.30 -16.55
CA GLY A 123 -21.15 -9.72 -16.66
C GLY A 123 -21.19 -10.07 -18.14
N LYS A 124 -20.50 -11.14 -18.52
CA LYS A 124 -20.32 -11.60 -19.91
C LYS A 124 -21.59 -11.28 -20.74
N PRO A 125 -21.60 -10.25 -21.60
CA PRO A 125 -22.84 -9.72 -22.17
C PRO A 125 -23.61 -10.75 -23.00
N TRP A 126 -22.92 -11.78 -23.49
CA TRP A 126 -23.51 -12.94 -24.17
C TRP A 126 -24.28 -13.92 -23.26
N ARG A 127 -24.26 -13.76 -21.93
CA ARG A 127 -25.03 -14.61 -21.01
C ARG A 127 -26.54 -14.36 -21.04
N ASN A 128 -26.97 -13.19 -21.53
CA ASN A 128 -28.38 -12.83 -21.68
C ASN A 128 -28.82 -12.84 -23.15
N ALA A 129 -27.99 -13.38 -24.06
CA ALA A 129 -28.37 -13.58 -25.45
C ALA A 129 -29.09 -14.94 -25.56
N ALA A 130 -30.37 -14.96 -25.22
CA ALA A 130 -31.29 -16.08 -25.45
C ALA A 130 -32.66 -15.51 -25.80
#